data_AF-A0AAV1JKZ1-F1
#
_entry.id   AF-A0AAV1JKZ1-F1
#
_cell.length_a   1.000
_cell.length_b   1.000
_cell.length_c   1.000
_cell.angle_alpha   90.00
_cell.angle_beta   90.00
_cell.angle_gamma   90.00
#
_symmetry.space_group_name_H-M   'P 1'
#
loop_
_entity.id
_entity.type
_entity.pdbx_description
1 polymer ?
#
loop_
_entity_poly.entity_id
_entity_poly.type
_entity_poly.pdbx_seq_one_letter_code
_entity_poly.pdbx_strand_id
1 'polypeptide(L)'
;MPTAKTLGIALAVLVGLGLVVGSVTWAILATRGPAPPELKPLDWWENAVIYQIYPRSFKDSNGDGIGDLKGITSKLEHFIDAGVGAIWLSPVFVSPMVDFGY
;
A
#
# COMPACT_ATOMS: atom_id res chain seq x y z
N MET A 1 -46.95 52.90 2.86
CA MET A 1 -46.30 52.30 4.06
C MET A 1 -46.76 50.86 4.19
N PRO A 2 -45.86 49.87 4.24
CA PRO A 2 -46.26 48.48 4.51
C PRO A 2 -46.93 48.39 5.88
N THR A 3 -48.01 47.63 5.98
CA THR A 3 -48.72 47.45 7.26
C THR A 3 -47.90 46.55 8.21
N ALA A 4 -48.10 46.69 9.53
CA ALA A 4 -47.41 45.87 10.53
C ALA A 4 -47.58 44.35 10.27
N LYS A 5 -48.71 43.94 9.68
CA LYS A 5 -48.98 42.55 9.27
C LYS A 5 -48.07 42.09 8.12
N THR A 6 -47.87 42.95 7.12
CA THR A 6 -46.98 42.67 5.98
C THR A 6 -45.53 42.53 6.43
N LEU A 7 -45.10 43.38 7.38
CA LEU A 7 -43.75 43.33 7.95
C LEU A 7 -43.53 42.04 8.77
N GLY A 8 -44.52 41.62 9.56
CA GLY A 8 -44.45 40.38 10.34
C GLY A 8 -44.38 39.12 9.48
N ILE A 9 -45.15 39.06 8.38
CA ILE A 9 -45.10 37.93 7.43
C ILE A 9 -43.74 37.88 6.73
N ALA A 10 -43.23 39.01 6.25
CA ALA A 10 -41.92 39.07 5.60
C ALA A 10 -40.80 38.59 6.55
N LEU A 11 -40.85 38.99 7.82
CA LEU A 11 -39.89 38.55 8.85
C LEU A 11 -39.99 37.03 9.10
N ALA A 12 -41.20 36.48 9.21
CA ALA A 12 -41.42 35.06 9.40
C ALA A 12 -40.91 34.22 8.22
N VAL A 13 -41.09 34.70 6.99
CA VAL A 13 -40.56 34.05 5.78
C VAL A 13 -39.03 34.06 5.77
N LEU A 14 -38.39 35.17 6.13
CA LEU A 14 -36.94 35.26 6.21
C LEU A 14 -36.35 34.33 7.28
N VAL A 15 -36.98 34.24 8.45
CA VAL A 15 -36.57 33.31 9.51
C VAL A 15 -36.76 31.86 9.06
N GLY A 16 -37.89 31.53 8.43
CA GLY A 16 -38.15 30.20 7.88
C GLY A 16 -37.11 29.79 6.83
N LEU A 17 -36.79 30.69 5.88
CA LEU A 17 -35.74 30.46 4.89
C LEU A 17 -34.37 30.25 5.54
N GLY A 18 -34.02 31.05 6.55
CA GLY A 18 -32.78 30.90 7.31
C GLY A 18 -32.67 29.53 7.99
N LEU A 19 -33.76 29.05 8.61
CA LEU A 19 -33.79 27.74 9.26
C LEU A 19 -33.69 26.58 8.25
N VAL A 20 -34.33 26.70 7.08
CA VAL A 20 -34.22 25.71 6.01
C VAL A 20 -32.79 25.65 5.45
N VAL A 21 -32.19 26.81 5.14
CA VAL A 21 -30.80 26.85 4.65
C VAL A 21 -29.83 26.32 5.71
N GLY A 22 -30.03 26.69 6.99
CA GLY A 22 -29.22 26.22 8.10
C GLY A 22 -29.31 24.70 8.30
N SER A 23 -30.52 24.14 8.28
CA SER A 23 -30.74 22.70 8.44
C SER A 23 -30.20 21.89 7.25
N VAL A 24 -30.37 22.37 6.02
CA VAL A 24 -29.80 21.73 4.83
C VAL A 24 -28.27 21.78 4.85
N THR A 25 -27.68 22.93 5.20
CA THR A 25 -26.22 23.06 5.31
C THR A 25 -25.67 22.14 6.40
N TRP A 26 -26.32 22.10 7.56
CA TRP A 26 -25.94 21.21 8.64
C TRP A 26 -26.06 19.73 8.25
N ALA A 27 -27.14 19.33 7.58
CA ALA A 27 -27.32 17.97 7.10
C ALA A 27 -26.22 17.56 6.09
N ILE A 28 -25.82 18.47 5.18
CA ILE A 28 -24.72 18.22 4.24
C ILE A 28 -23.38 18.06 4.96
N LEU A 29 -23.11 18.90 5.96
CA LEU A 29 -21.85 18.82 6.72
C LEU A 29 -21.82 17.61 7.65
N ALA A 30 -22.93 17.28 8.31
CA ALA A 30 -23.06 16.15 9.21
C ALA A 30 -22.98 14.80 8.50
N THR A 31 -23.27 14.75 7.20
CA THR A 31 -23.15 13.53 6.37
C THR A 31 -21.79 13.37 5.71
N ARG A 32 -20.92 14.39 5.74
CA ARG A 32 -19.53 14.26 5.28
C ARG A 32 -18.70 13.57 6.35
N GLY A 33 -18.46 12.27 6.17
CA GLY A 33 -17.39 11.59 6.88
C GLY A 33 -16.02 12.21 6.55
N PRO A 34 -14.97 11.93 7.36
CA PRO A 34 -13.62 12.33 7.02
C PRO A 34 -13.27 11.79 5.62
N ALA A 35 -12.51 12.57 4.84
CA ALA A 35 -11.96 12.06 3.59
C ALA A 35 -11.22 10.75 3.88
N PRO A 36 -11.34 9.73 3.01
CA PRO A 36 -10.51 8.53 3.14
C PRO A 36 -9.04 8.95 3.23
N PRO A 37 -8.23 8.27 4.06
CA PRO A 37 -6.79 8.52 4.05
C PRO A 37 -6.27 8.34 2.62
N GLU A 38 -5.35 9.21 2.23
CA GLU A 38 -4.63 9.05 0.97
C GLU A 38 -3.89 7.71 1.03
N LEU A 39 -4.28 6.76 0.17
CA LEU A 39 -3.60 5.48 0.07
C LEU A 39 -2.26 5.73 -0.64
N LYS A 40 -1.17 5.75 0.13
CA LYS A 40 0.17 5.72 -0.46
C LYS A 40 0.32 4.39 -1.23
N PRO A 41 0.71 4.41 -2.52
CA PRO A 41 1.06 3.19 -3.22
C PRO A 41 2.18 2.48 -2.45
N LEU A 42 2.00 1.19 -2.23
CA LEU A 42 3.00 0.36 -1.59
C LEU A 42 4.19 0.18 -2.54
N ASP A 43 5.40 0.24 -2.00
CA ASP A 43 6.63 -0.06 -2.72
C ASP A 43 6.67 -1.56 -3.10
N TRP A 44 7.47 -1.92 -4.10
CA TRP A 44 7.53 -3.31 -4.61
C TRP A 44 7.84 -4.34 -3.51
N TRP A 45 8.69 -3.97 -2.54
CA TRP A 45 9.12 -4.85 -1.45
C TRP A 45 8.07 -4.97 -0.34
N GLU A 46 7.15 -4.03 -0.22
CA GLU A 46 6.04 -4.07 0.75
C GLU A 46 4.97 -5.10 0.34
N ASN A 47 4.93 -5.49 -0.94
CA ASN A 47 3.99 -6.47 -1.50
C ASN A 47 4.66 -7.76 -2.02
N ALA A 48 5.97 -7.92 -1.88
CA ALA A 48 6.69 -9.06 -2.42
C ALA A 48 6.96 -10.13 -1.36
N VAL A 49 6.79 -11.41 -1.74
CA VAL A 49 7.41 -12.52 -0.99
C VAL A 49 8.89 -12.54 -1.33
N ILE A 50 9.74 -12.38 -0.31
CA ILE A 50 11.20 -12.43 -0.44
C ILE A 50 11.70 -13.81 0.00
N TYR A 51 12.39 -14.52 -0.89
CA TYR A 51 12.95 -15.84 -0.60
C TYR A 51 14.47 -15.77 -0.44
N GLN A 52 14.97 -16.12 0.76
CA GLN A 52 16.41 -16.11 1.02
C GLN A 52 17.07 -17.42 0.58
N ILE A 53 18.18 -17.32 -0.15
CA ILE A 53 18.95 -18.48 -0.62
C ILE A 53 20.39 -18.38 -0.11
N TYR A 54 20.85 -19.46 0.51
CA TYR A 54 22.28 -19.74 0.70
C TYR A 54 22.81 -20.51 -0.53
N PRO A 55 23.58 -19.87 -1.44
CA PRO A 55 23.83 -20.41 -2.78
C PRO A 55 24.50 -21.78 -2.81
N ARG A 56 25.51 -21.98 -1.95
CA ARG A 56 26.33 -23.20 -1.91
C ARG A 56 25.56 -24.47 -1.59
N SER A 57 24.37 -24.35 -0.99
CA SER A 57 23.54 -25.49 -0.61
C SER A 57 22.26 -25.63 -1.44
N PHE A 58 22.04 -24.75 -2.43
CA PHE A 58 20.77 -24.74 -3.17
C PHE A 58 20.75 -25.72 -4.34
N LYS A 59 21.54 -25.46 -5.39
CA LYS A 59 21.55 -26.30 -6.59
C LYS A 59 22.90 -26.23 -7.28
N ASP A 60 23.57 -27.37 -7.36
CA ASP A 60 24.75 -27.59 -8.20
C ASP A 60 24.32 -27.77 -9.66
N SER A 61 24.99 -27.06 -10.58
CA SER A 61 24.76 -27.14 -12.03
C SER A 61 25.89 -27.81 -12.81
N ASN A 62 27.07 -28.01 -12.21
CA ASN A 62 28.28 -28.47 -12.89
C ASN A 62 28.79 -29.83 -12.37
N GLY A 63 28.23 -30.34 -11.28
CA GLY A 63 28.56 -31.64 -10.69
C GLY A 63 29.71 -31.63 -9.69
N ASP A 64 30.16 -30.46 -9.21
CA ASP A 64 31.24 -30.34 -8.21
C ASP A 64 30.76 -30.48 -6.75
N GLY A 65 29.45 -30.62 -6.53
CA GLY A 65 28.82 -30.77 -5.22
C GLY A 65 28.52 -29.46 -4.50
N ILE A 66 28.82 -28.30 -5.09
CA ILE A 66 28.58 -26.98 -4.52
C ILE A 66 27.52 -26.25 -5.35
N GLY A 67 26.51 -25.71 -4.68
CA GLY A 67 25.49 -24.91 -5.35
C GLY A 67 26.05 -23.62 -5.96
N ASP A 68 25.55 -23.27 -7.14
CA ASP A 68 26.04 -22.15 -7.94
C ASP A 68 24.91 -21.27 -8.48
N LEU A 69 25.26 -20.09 -9.01
CA LEU A 69 24.28 -19.15 -9.54
C LEU A 69 23.52 -19.70 -10.75
N LYS A 70 24.15 -20.56 -11.56
CA LYS A 70 23.48 -21.19 -12.71
C LYS A 70 22.38 -22.14 -12.24
N GLY A 71 22.62 -22.90 -11.18
CA GLY A 71 21.66 -23.75 -10.50
C GLY A 71 20.48 -22.94 -9.96
N ILE A 72 20.72 -21.77 -9.36
CA ILE A 72 19.65 -20.85 -8.96
C ILE A 72 18.84 -20.39 -10.18
N THR A 73 19.50 -19.93 -11.25
CA THR A 73 18.79 -19.45 -12.46
C THR A 73 17.96 -20.55 -13.14
N SER A 74 18.38 -21.80 -13.06
CA SER A 74 17.62 -22.96 -13.58
C SER A 74 16.30 -23.23 -12.84
N LYS A 75 16.06 -22.54 -11.71
CA LYS A 75 14.88 -22.67 -10.87
C LYS A 75 14.03 -21.41 -10.80
N LEU A 76 14.26 -20.41 -11.66
CA LEU A 76 13.46 -19.18 -11.67
C LEU A 76 11.96 -19.43 -11.87
N GLU A 77 11.60 -20.37 -12.75
CA GLU A 77 10.20 -20.77 -12.97
C GLU A 77 9.54 -21.28 -11.68
N HIS A 78 10.25 -22.08 -10.87
CA HIS A 78 9.75 -22.55 -9.58
C HIS A 78 9.46 -21.41 -8.60
N PHE A 79 10.30 -20.38 -8.58
CA PHE A 79 10.08 -19.21 -7.73
C PHE A 79 8.87 -18.38 -8.18
N ILE A 80 8.68 -18.23 -9.49
CA ILE A 80 7.51 -17.56 -10.07
C ILE A 80 6.23 -18.32 -9.71
N ASP A 81 6.21 -19.64 -9.89
CA ASP A 81 5.06 -20.50 -9.56
C ASP A 81 4.71 -20.45 -8.07
N ALA A 82 5.73 -20.27 -7.20
CA ALA A 82 5.55 -20.10 -5.76
C ALA A 82 5.13 -18.67 -5.35
N GLY A 83 5.02 -17.72 -6.29
CA GLY A 83 4.66 -16.33 -6.01
C GLY A 83 5.79 -15.50 -5.37
N VAL A 84 7.05 -15.94 -5.48
CA VAL A 84 8.21 -15.21 -4.98
C VAL A 84 8.46 -13.99 -5.86
N GLY A 85 8.47 -12.80 -5.25
CA GLY A 85 8.70 -11.52 -5.95
C GLY A 85 10.17 -11.10 -5.97
N ALA A 86 10.98 -11.57 -5.01
CA ALA A 86 12.41 -11.28 -4.96
C ALA A 86 13.21 -12.39 -4.29
N ILE A 87 14.47 -12.54 -4.70
CA ILE A 87 15.43 -13.47 -4.11
C ILE A 87 16.48 -12.68 -3.34
N TRP A 88 16.69 -13.03 -2.07
CA TRP A 88 17.76 -12.49 -1.24
C TRP A 88 18.90 -13.52 -1.14
N LEU A 89 20.05 -13.22 -1.74
CA LEU A 89 21.21 -14.09 -1.66
C LEU A 89 22.04 -13.79 -0.39
N SER A 90 22.46 -14.84 0.31
CA SER A 90 23.63 -14.77 1.20
C SER A 90 24.88 -14.33 0.41
N PRO A 91 25.98 -13.91 1.06
CA PRO A 91 27.15 -13.37 0.36
C PRO A 91 27.68 -14.27 -0.78
N VAL A 92 27.96 -13.64 -1.93
CA VAL A 92 28.47 -14.29 -3.17
C VAL A 92 29.82 -13.73 -3.62
N PHE A 93 30.47 -12.94 -2.77
CA PHE A 93 31.77 -12.34 -3.08
C PHE A 93 32.90 -13.34 -2.84
N VAL A 94 34.05 -13.10 -3.48
CA VAL A 94 35.28 -13.81 -3.15
C VAL A 94 35.65 -13.45 -1.71
N SER A 95 35.70 -14.45 -0.83
CA SER A 95 35.99 -14.32 0.59
C SER A 95 37.22 -15.16 0.94
N PRO A 96 38.03 -14.76 1.96
CA PRO A 96 39.08 -15.60 2.53
C PRO A 96 38.54 -16.86 3.22
N MET A 97 37.21 -17.07 3.24
CA MET A 97 36.53 -18.22 3.82
C MET A 97 36.65 -18.30 5.35
N VAL A 98 36.83 -17.15 6.01
CA VAL A 98 36.52 -17.06 7.43
C VAL A 98 35.00 -17.20 7.57
N ASP A 99 34.57 -18.07 8.49
CA ASP A 99 33.17 -18.41 8.77
C ASP A 99 32.24 -18.59 7.53
N PHE A 100 32.72 -19.37 6.54
CA PHE A 100 31.98 -19.69 5.30
C PHE A 100 31.60 -18.49 4.40
N GLY A 101 32.20 -17.31 4.58
CA GLY A 101 31.96 -16.18 3.69
C GLY A 101 32.14 -14.79 4.27
N TYR A 102 32.60 -14.67 5.52
CA TYR A 102 32.90 -13.41 6.21
C TYR A 102 34.33 -13.38 6.75
#